data_AF-A0A060CSG7-F1
#
_entry.id   AF-A0A060CSG7-F1
#
_cell.length_a   1.000
_cell.length_b   1.000
_cell.length_c   1.000
_cell.angle_alpha   90.00
_cell.angle_beta   90.00
_cell.angle_gamma   90.00
#
_symmetry.space_group_name_H-M   'P 1'
#
loop_
_entity.id
_entity.type
_entity.pdbx_description
1 polymer ?
#
loop_
_entity_poly.entity_id
_entity_poly.type
_entity_poly.pdbx_seq_one_letter_code
_entity_poly.pdbx_strand_id
1 'polypeptide(L)'
;EGTNATLLERLYTSGHSIATNGYSLKANPTVQDIIKGKLWLNQTGGIPLEDIKGFRAPYQLFSPEQRAALRDNGFLYDSSITEVFGTTTSPNLYNVLFPYTMDYGIPQNCTLANGVCYSNETYAGLWEVPVWETYWEGTRAGALDPAVSDWYTLY
;
A
#
# COMPACT_ATOMS: atom_id res chain seq x y z
N GLU A 1 -11.09 -14.10 -5.08
CA GLU A 1 -11.26 -15.09 -6.17
C GLU A 1 -10.79 -14.46 -7.48
N GLY A 2 -10.02 -15.17 -8.30
CA GLY A 2 -9.50 -14.68 -9.59
C GLY A 2 -7.98 -14.77 -9.75
N THR A 3 -7.21 -14.82 -8.65
CA THR A 3 -5.75 -15.02 -8.71
C THR A 3 -5.41 -16.46 -9.05
N ASN A 4 -4.57 -16.67 -10.09
CA ASN A 4 -4.05 -17.99 -10.43
C ASN A 4 -2.85 -18.34 -9.53
N ALA A 5 -3.03 -19.30 -8.64
CA ALA A 5 -2.02 -19.70 -7.66
C ALA A 5 -0.71 -20.22 -8.30
N THR A 6 -0.78 -20.93 -9.43
CA THR A 6 0.42 -21.40 -10.14
C THR A 6 1.24 -20.24 -10.71
N LEU A 7 0.59 -19.19 -11.23
CA LEU A 7 1.32 -18.01 -11.69
C LEU A 7 1.93 -17.22 -10.53
N LEU A 8 1.22 -17.15 -9.41
CA LEU A 8 1.71 -16.51 -8.19
C LEU A 8 2.98 -17.21 -7.67
N GLU A 9 2.96 -18.54 -7.57
CA GLU A 9 4.11 -19.34 -7.15
C GLU A 9 5.29 -19.17 -8.13
N ARG A 10 5.02 -19.09 -9.44
CA ARG A 10 6.07 -18.81 -10.45
C ARG A 10 6.72 -17.44 -10.26
N LEU A 11 5.93 -16.40 -9.96
CA LEU A 11 6.49 -15.08 -9.67
C LEU A 11 7.39 -15.13 -8.43
N TYR A 12 6.92 -15.77 -7.37
CA TYR A 12 7.67 -15.92 -6.13
C TYR A 12 8.99 -16.69 -6.35
N THR A 13 8.93 -17.86 -6.98
CA THR A 13 10.11 -18.69 -7.29
C THR A 13 11.08 -18.05 -8.27
N SER A 14 10.63 -17.07 -9.06
CA SER A 14 11.48 -16.23 -9.91
C SER A 14 12.15 -15.07 -9.16
N GLY A 15 11.93 -14.95 -7.84
CA GLY A 15 12.55 -13.94 -6.99
C GLY A 15 11.74 -12.67 -6.80
N HIS A 16 10.48 -12.61 -7.25
CA HIS A 16 9.61 -11.47 -6.98
C HIS A 16 9.06 -11.51 -5.55
N SER A 17 9.03 -10.36 -4.89
CA SER A 17 8.32 -10.20 -3.62
C SER A 17 6.81 -10.23 -3.84
N ILE A 18 6.09 -10.97 -3.01
CA ILE A 18 4.63 -11.00 -3.05
C ILE A 18 4.07 -10.34 -1.79
N ALA A 19 3.25 -9.31 -2.00
CA ALA A 19 2.52 -8.57 -0.98
C ALA A 19 1.00 -8.79 -1.15
N THR A 20 0.20 -8.46 -0.14
CA THR A 20 -1.26 -8.62 -0.20
C THR A 20 -2.00 -7.30 -0.36
N ASN A 21 -3.16 -7.37 -1.03
CA ASN A 21 -4.09 -6.26 -1.25
C ASN A 21 -5.45 -6.59 -0.62
N GLY A 22 -5.43 -7.26 0.55
CA GLY A 22 -6.62 -7.89 1.14
C GLY A 22 -7.06 -9.16 0.41
N TYR A 23 -8.17 -9.74 0.87
CA TYR A 23 -8.74 -10.97 0.30
C TYR A 23 -9.88 -10.69 -0.69
N SER A 24 -10.74 -9.72 -0.37
CA SER A 24 -11.96 -9.44 -1.14
C SER A 24 -11.94 -8.12 -1.93
N LEU A 25 -10.79 -7.45 -2.02
CA LEU A 25 -10.62 -6.15 -2.69
C LEU A 25 -11.65 -5.10 -2.22
N LYS A 26 -11.93 -5.07 -0.92
CA LYS A 26 -12.86 -4.10 -0.33
C LYS A 26 -12.13 -2.82 0.04
N ALA A 27 -12.78 -1.69 -0.24
CA ALA A 27 -12.45 -0.41 0.40
C ALA A 27 -12.47 -0.57 1.92
N ASN A 28 -11.50 0.05 2.63
CA ASN A 28 -11.35 -0.07 4.07
C ASN A 28 -11.40 -1.55 4.54
N PRO A 29 -10.43 -2.36 4.11
CA PRO A 29 -10.44 -3.79 4.38
C PRO A 29 -10.45 -4.05 5.89
N THR A 30 -11.31 -4.96 6.33
CA THR A 30 -11.39 -5.32 7.75
C THR A 30 -10.14 -6.10 8.16
N VAL A 31 -9.85 -6.14 9.47
CA VAL A 31 -8.80 -6.98 10.04
C VAL A 31 -8.87 -8.42 9.52
N GLN A 32 -10.09 -8.97 9.42
CA GLN A 32 -10.32 -10.32 8.91
C GLN A 32 -9.98 -10.45 7.43
N ASP A 33 -10.23 -9.41 6.61
CA ASP A 33 -9.90 -9.43 5.19
C ASP A 33 -8.38 -9.41 4.97
N ILE A 34 -7.67 -8.58 5.75
CA ILE A 34 -6.20 -8.47 5.72
C ILE A 34 -5.56 -9.82 6.09
N ILE A 35 -5.96 -10.41 7.22
CA ILE A 35 -5.42 -11.70 7.69
C ILE A 35 -5.74 -12.81 6.69
N LYS A 36 -6.98 -12.86 6.17
CA LYS A 36 -7.35 -13.85 5.14
C LYS A 36 -6.51 -13.72 3.88
N GLY A 37 -6.18 -12.50 3.46
CA GLY A 37 -5.30 -12.27 2.31
C GLY A 37 -3.90 -12.87 2.53
N LYS A 38 -3.29 -12.60 3.69
CA LYS A 38 -1.98 -13.16 4.08
C LYS A 38 -2.02 -14.69 4.17
N LEU A 39 -3.04 -15.25 4.81
CA LEU A 39 -3.20 -16.70 4.94
C LEU A 39 -3.45 -17.39 3.60
N TRP A 40 -4.22 -16.78 2.70
CA TRP A 40 -4.46 -17.33 1.37
C TRP A 40 -3.18 -17.40 0.53
N LEU A 41 -2.36 -16.34 0.55
CA LEU A 41 -1.05 -16.33 -0.14
C LEU A 41 -0.13 -17.45 0.37
N ASN A 42 -0.16 -17.75 1.67
CA ASN A 42 0.56 -18.89 2.21
C ASN A 42 -0.08 -20.23 1.80
N GLN A 43 -1.30 -20.47 2.26
CA GLN A 43 -1.93 -21.79 2.17
C GLN A 43 -2.25 -22.22 0.74
N THR A 44 -2.55 -21.25 -0.13
CA THR A 44 -2.93 -21.50 -1.53
C THR A 44 -1.85 -21.07 -2.50
N GLY A 45 -1.16 -19.96 -2.22
CA GLY A 45 -0.08 -19.44 -3.08
C GLY A 45 1.29 -20.07 -2.87
N GLY A 46 1.47 -20.88 -1.82
CA GLY A 46 2.73 -21.55 -1.52
C GLY A 46 3.84 -20.63 -1.00
N ILE A 47 3.48 -19.42 -0.53
CA ILE A 47 4.46 -18.41 -0.10
C ILE A 47 4.67 -18.50 1.42
N PRO A 48 5.91 -18.65 1.90
CA PRO A 48 6.20 -18.62 3.34
C PRO A 48 5.62 -17.37 4.01
N LEU A 49 5.06 -17.51 5.22
CA LEU A 49 4.42 -16.38 5.93
C LEU A 49 5.39 -15.25 6.22
N GLU A 50 6.64 -15.60 6.53
CA GLU A 50 7.73 -14.68 6.78
C GLU A 50 8.09 -13.82 5.57
N ASP A 51 7.77 -14.28 4.35
CA ASP A 51 8.05 -13.56 3.10
C ASP A 51 6.89 -12.67 2.64
N ILE A 52 5.70 -12.85 3.21
CA ILE A 52 4.54 -11.97 2.98
C ILE A 52 4.63 -10.76 3.93
N LYS A 53 5.47 -9.81 3.53
CA LYS A 53 5.88 -8.65 4.35
C LYS A 53 5.06 -7.39 4.10
N GLY A 54 4.50 -7.23 2.91
CA GLY A 54 3.88 -5.99 2.46
C GLY A 54 2.36 -6.03 2.39
N PHE A 55 1.77 -4.85 2.56
CA PHE A 55 0.36 -4.59 2.31
C PHE A 55 0.18 -3.33 1.47
N ARG A 56 -0.87 -3.30 0.64
CA ARG A 56 -1.41 -2.08 0.02
C ARG A 56 -2.93 -2.14 0.13
N ALA A 57 -3.56 -1.03 0.50
CA ALA A 57 -5.01 -0.95 0.65
C ALA A 57 -5.71 -0.89 -0.72
N PRO A 58 -6.79 -1.67 -0.94
CA PRO A 58 -7.59 -1.56 -2.15
C PRO A 58 -8.10 -0.13 -2.35
N TYR A 59 -7.96 0.36 -3.58
CA TYR A 59 -8.37 1.72 -3.99
C TYR A 59 -7.71 2.85 -3.17
N GLN A 60 -6.62 2.58 -2.45
CA GLN A 60 -6.00 3.50 -1.48
C GLN A 60 -6.99 3.97 -0.39
N LEU A 61 -8.01 3.15 -0.09
CA LEU A 61 -8.97 3.40 0.98
C LEU A 61 -8.51 2.65 2.22
N PHE A 62 -7.66 3.33 2.98
CA PHE A 62 -7.02 2.86 4.20
C PHE A 62 -7.59 3.55 5.45
N SER A 63 -7.34 2.98 6.63
CA SER A 63 -7.76 3.54 7.91
C SER A 63 -6.74 3.26 9.04
N PRO A 64 -6.85 3.96 10.18
CA PRO A 64 -6.02 3.67 11.35
C PRO A 64 -6.18 2.22 11.86
N GLU A 65 -7.39 1.66 11.77
CA GLU A 65 -7.67 0.28 12.17
C GLU A 65 -6.94 -0.72 11.26
N GLN A 66 -6.80 -0.42 9.96
CA GLN A 66 -6.02 -1.23 9.03
C GLN A 66 -4.54 -1.21 9.42
N ARG A 67 -3.94 -0.03 9.65
CA ARG A 67 -2.53 0.05 10.07
C ARG A 67 -2.27 -0.65 11.40
N ALA A 68 -3.20 -0.55 12.35
CA ALA A 68 -3.15 -1.32 13.60
C ALA A 68 -3.12 -2.82 13.31
N ALA A 69 -4.01 -3.30 12.44
CA ALA A 69 -4.06 -4.70 12.03
C ALA A 69 -2.78 -5.16 11.34
N LEU A 70 -2.18 -4.33 10.48
CA LEU A 70 -0.90 -4.65 9.83
C LEU A 70 0.21 -4.87 10.86
N ARG A 71 0.36 -3.91 11.78
CA ARG A 71 1.34 -3.99 12.86
C ARG A 71 1.11 -5.23 13.73
N ASP A 72 -0.12 -5.46 14.17
CA ASP A 72 -0.46 -6.57 15.06
C ASP A 72 -0.33 -7.95 14.40
N ASN A 73 -0.34 -8.02 13.06
CA ASN A 73 -0.22 -9.27 12.30
C ASN A 73 1.12 -9.42 11.58
N GLY A 74 2.14 -8.68 12.04
CA GLY A 74 3.53 -8.86 11.62
C GLY A 74 3.77 -8.54 10.15
N PHE A 75 3.07 -7.55 9.61
CA PHE A 75 3.48 -6.92 8.36
C PHE A 75 4.67 -6.00 8.63
N LEU A 76 5.59 -5.93 7.67
CA LEU A 76 6.76 -5.06 7.74
C LEU A 76 6.41 -3.65 7.26
N TYR A 77 5.62 -3.54 6.19
CA TYR A 77 5.31 -2.26 5.59
C TYR A 77 3.88 -2.17 5.04
N ASP A 78 3.32 -0.98 5.13
CA ASP A 78 2.19 -0.50 4.34
C ASP A 78 2.72 0.34 3.17
N SER A 79 2.02 0.29 2.03
CA SER A 79 2.28 1.15 0.88
C SER A 79 0.95 1.66 0.35
N SER A 80 0.31 2.51 1.14
CA SER A 80 -1.05 2.97 0.89
C SER A 80 -1.19 4.48 0.94
N ILE A 81 -0.35 5.18 1.70
CA ILE A 81 -0.50 6.62 1.93
C ILE A 81 0.17 7.38 0.78
N THR A 82 -0.63 8.23 0.14
CA THR A 82 -0.21 9.02 -1.01
C THR A 82 0.75 10.15 -0.64
N GLU A 83 1.78 10.38 -1.47
CA GLU A 83 2.68 11.53 -1.40
C GLU A 83 2.75 12.25 -2.75
N VAL A 84 2.95 13.57 -2.71
CA VAL A 84 2.99 14.44 -3.89
C VAL A 84 4.03 15.54 -3.70
N PHE A 85 4.43 16.20 -4.78
CA PHE A 85 5.28 17.40 -4.67
C PHE A 85 4.52 18.60 -4.11
N GLY A 86 5.26 19.45 -3.39
CA GLY A 86 4.75 20.68 -2.78
C GLY A 86 4.19 20.48 -1.37
N THR A 87 4.34 19.29 -0.79
CA THR A 87 4.05 19.05 0.63
C THR A 87 5.25 19.45 1.50
N THR A 88 5.04 19.55 2.82
CA THR A 88 6.12 19.82 3.79
C THR A 88 7.21 18.75 3.74
N THR A 89 6.83 17.50 3.54
CA THR A 89 7.71 16.33 3.45
C THR A 89 8.39 16.18 2.09
N SER A 90 7.77 16.71 1.04
CA SER A 90 8.23 16.59 -0.34
C SER A 90 8.14 17.91 -1.12
N PRO A 91 8.86 18.97 -0.72
CA PRO A 91 8.70 20.29 -1.32
C PRO A 91 9.14 20.37 -2.79
N ASN A 92 10.07 19.52 -3.24
CA ASN A 92 10.58 19.51 -4.62
C ASN A 92 11.28 18.18 -4.98
N LEU A 93 11.66 18.01 -6.25
CA LEU A 93 12.25 16.76 -6.78
C LEU A 93 13.59 16.34 -6.14
N TYR A 94 14.28 17.26 -5.45
CA TYR A 94 15.55 16.97 -4.77
C TYR A 94 15.35 16.68 -3.27
N ASN A 95 14.16 16.98 -2.74
CA ASN A 95 13.82 16.80 -1.33
C ASN A 95 12.48 16.09 -1.28
N VAL A 96 12.56 14.76 -1.26
CA VAL A 96 11.41 13.86 -1.33
C VAL A 96 11.34 13.00 -0.07
N LEU A 97 10.12 12.64 0.32
CA LEU A 97 9.91 11.73 1.41
C LEU A 97 10.38 10.32 1.03
N PHE A 98 11.30 9.79 1.83
CA PHE A 98 11.72 8.39 1.76
C PHE A 98 10.85 7.52 2.67
N PRO A 99 10.84 6.18 2.49
CA PRO A 99 10.21 5.29 3.44
C PRO A 99 10.63 5.58 4.88
N TYR A 100 9.67 5.49 5.80
CA TYR A 100 9.87 5.82 7.20
C TYR A 100 9.09 4.85 8.09
N THR A 101 9.50 4.70 9.35
CA THR A 101 8.70 3.97 10.33
C THR A 101 7.66 4.89 10.94
N MET A 102 6.47 4.36 11.20
CA MET A 102 5.40 5.08 11.90
C MET A 102 5.63 5.13 13.42
N ASP A 103 6.88 5.04 13.88
CA ASP A 103 7.24 5.12 15.31
C ASP A 103 6.90 6.49 15.91
N TYR A 104 6.98 7.54 15.09
CA TYR A 104 6.87 8.94 15.51
C TYR A 104 5.75 9.72 14.82
N GLY A 105 4.79 9.03 14.21
CA GLY A 105 3.71 9.69 13.48
C GLY A 105 3.69 9.38 11.99
N ILE A 106 2.72 9.99 11.32
CA ILE A 106 2.60 10.03 9.87
C ILE A 106 2.90 11.48 9.43
N PRO A 107 4.09 11.76 8.86
CA PRO A 107 4.46 13.11 8.44
C PRO A 107 3.80 13.54 7.12
N GLN A 108 3.28 12.58 6.33
CA GLN A 108 2.56 12.86 5.08
C GLN A 108 1.30 13.69 5.33
N ASN A 109 0.94 14.52 4.34
CA ASN A 109 -0.30 15.28 4.42
C ASN A 109 -1.53 14.38 4.19
N CYS A 110 -2.13 13.93 5.28
CA CYS A 110 -3.33 13.08 5.26
C CYS A 110 -4.55 13.69 4.57
N THR A 111 -4.59 15.01 4.32
CA THR A 111 -5.71 15.63 3.59
C THR A 111 -5.66 15.37 2.08
N LEU A 112 -4.53 14.86 1.57
CA LEU A 112 -4.34 14.54 0.15
C LEU A 112 -4.63 13.07 -0.16
N ALA A 113 -4.84 12.25 0.86
CA ALA A 113 -5.11 10.84 0.69
C ALA A 113 -6.59 10.55 0.40
N ASN A 114 -6.84 9.45 -0.32
CA ASN A 114 -8.19 8.91 -0.47
C ASN A 114 -8.67 8.22 0.82
N GLY A 115 -7.76 7.61 1.56
CA GLY A 115 -8.00 6.99 2.87
C GLY A 115 -7.91 7.98 4.03
N VAL A 116 -8.13 7.47 5.24
CA VAL A 116 -8.05 8.24 6.48
C VAL A 116 -6.69 8.00 7.15
N CYS A 117 -5.96 9.08 7.44
CA CYS A 117 -4.87 9.07 8.40
C CYS A 117 -4.82 10.34 9.25
N TYR A 118 -4.10 10.27 10.36
CA TYR A 118 -3.83 11.35 11.28
C TYR A 118 -2.34 11.36 11.62
N SER A 119 -1.75 12.56 11.72
CA SER A 119 -0.32 12.71 11.93
C SER A 119 0.19 12.17 13.25
N ASN A 120 -0.69 12.04 14.26
CA ASN A 120 -0.37 11.54 15.59
C ASN A 120 -0.52 10.00 15.73
N GLU A 121 -0.89 9.29 14.68
CA GLU A 121 -0.93 7.83 14.69
C GLU A 121 0.46 7.24 14.86
N THR A 122 0.62 6.23 15.71
CA THR A 122 1.89 5.55 15.91
C THR A 122 1.75 4.04 15.86
N TYR A 123 2.61 3.39 15.09
CA TYR A 123 2.66 1.94 14.91
C TYR A 123 4.10 1.48 14.93
N ALA A 124 4.57 1.08 16.12
CA ALA A 124 5.98 0.80 16.34
C ALA A 124 6.51 -0.28 15.37
N GLY A 125 7.58 0.03 14.65
CA GLY A 125 8.25 -0.84 13.69
C GLY A 125 7.54 -1.05 12.35
N LEU A 126 6.31 -0.54 12.17
CA LEU A 126 5.61 -0.60 10.88
C LEU A 126 6.15 0.50 9.96
N TRP A 127 6.59 0.12 8.77
CA TRP A 127 7.04 1.07 7.75
C TRP A 127 5.88 1.58 6.91
N GLU A 128 5.92 2.86 6.55
CA GLU A 128 5.22 3.36 5.36
C GLU A 128 6.21 3.43 4.21
N VAL A 129 5.80 2.90 3.06
CA VAL A 129 6.44 3.13 1.77
C VAL A 129 5.52 4.03 0.95
N PRO A 130 5.76 5.36 0.94
CA PRO A 130 4.83 6.34 0.37
C PRO A 130 4.48 6.01 -1.08
N VAL A 131 3.20 6.13 -1.43
CA VAL A 131 2.73 5.96 -2.81
C VAL A 131 2.79 7.31 -3.51
N TRP A 132 3.74 7.47 -4.41
CA TRP A 132 3.89 8.71 -5.17
C TRP A 132 2.83 8.86 -6.24
N GLU A 133 2.14 10.01 -6.27
CA GLU A 133 1.36 10.36 -7.46
C GLU A 133 2.27 10.69 -8.63
N THR A 134 1.88 10.16 -9.79
CA THR A 134 2.52 10.50 -11.04
C THR A 134 2.03 11.85 -11.55
N TYR A 135 2.86 12.49 -12.38
CA TYR A 135 2.53 13.77 -13.01
C TYR A 135 2.61 13.60 -14.53
N TRP A 136 1.64 14.17 -15.23
CA TRP A 136 1.57 14.25 -16.69
C TRP A 136 1.35 15.70 -17.11
N GLU A 137 2.24 16.25 -17.94
CA GLU A 137 2.21 17.64 -18.39
C GLU A 137 2.01 18.68 -17.26
N GLY A 138 2.62 18.43 -16.09
CA GLY A 138 2.51 19.31 -14.91
C GLY A 138 1.21 19.15 -14.12
N THR A 139 0.31 18.25 -14.53
CA THR A 139 -0.92 17.89 -13.82
C THR A 139 -0.73 16.58 -13.06
N ARG A 140 -1.35 16.45 -11.88
CA ARG A 140 -1.39 15.18 -11.15
C ARG A 140 -2.20 14.17 -11.95
N ALA A 141 -1.58 13.06 -12.33
CA ALA A 141 -2.23 11.98 -13.08
C ALA A 141 -2.84 10.93 -12.14
N GLY A 142 -2.25 10.76 -10.95
CA GLY A 142 -2.76 9.89 -9.89
C GLY A 142 -1.77 8.81 -9.46
N ALA A 143 -2.17 8.05 -8.44
CA ALA A 143 -1.40 6.95 -7.85
C ALA A 143 -2.04 5.57 -8.09
N LEU A 144 -3.15 5.52 -8.82
CA LEU A 144 -3.85 4.33 -9.27
C LEU A 144 -3.92 4.34 -10.80
N ASP A 145 -4.02 3.15 -11.39
CA ASP A 145 -4.24 3.05 -12.83
C ASP A 145 -5.55 3.77 -13.23
N PRO A 146 -5.57 4.47 -14.37
CA PRO A 146 -6.79 5.07 -14.89
C PRO A 146 -7.83 3.97 -15.14
N ALA A 147 -9.11 4.30 -14.97
CA ALA A 147 -10.19 3.39 -15.31
C ALA A 147 -10.10 3.00 -16.79
N VAL A 148 -10.41 1.74 -17.13
CA VAL A 148 -10.27 1.14 -18.48
C VAL A 148 -10.93 1.96 -19.61
N SER A 149 -11.86 2.87 -19.29
CA SER A 149 -12.48 3.79 -20.25
C SER A 149 -11.60 4.98 -20.67
N ASP A 150 -10.47 5.23 -20.02
CA ASP A 150 -9.64 6.41 -20.23
C ASP A 150 -8.23 6.05 -20.68
N TRP A 151 -8.13 5.50 -21.89
CA TRP A 151 -6.90 5.04 -22.52
C TRP A 151 -6.01 6.18 -23.06
N TYR A 152 -6.51 7.42 -23.03
CA TYR A 152 -5.80 8.60 -23.53
C TYR A 152 -4.87 9.24 -22.49
N THR A 153 -4.92 8.81 -21.23
CA THR A 153 -4.03 9.31 -20.16
C THR A 153 -2.76 8.50 -19.99
N LEU A 154 -2.53 7.47 -20.83
CA LEU A 154 -1.33 6.62 -20.82
C LEU A 154 -0.27 6.99 -21.87
N TYR A 155 -0.50 8.02 -22.71
CA TYR A 155 0.41 8.46 -23.77
C TYR A 155 0.46 9.97 -23.97
#